data_AF-A0A7V2XM09-F1
#
_entry.id   AF-A0A7V2XM09-F1
#
_cell.length_a   1.000
_cell.length_b   1.000
_cell.length_c   1.000
_cell.angle_alpha   90.00
_cell.angle_beta   90.00
_cell.angle_gamma   90.00
#
_symmetry.space_group_name_H-M   'P 1'
#
loop_
_entity.id
_entity.type
_entity.pdbx_description
1 polymer ?
#
loop_
_entity_poly.entity_id
_entity_poly.type
_entity_poly.pdbx_seq_one_letter_code
_entity_poly.pdbx_strand_id
1 'polypeptide(L)'
;MSIRHTFMALLLGLAAFAGVAQAQTTPVIRTFTVQQVSELAPGTELVFKLNGTPAGTATVTLDGSVHAVTLSETSAGNYTGAYTLGIRDQVKFNSVVRATLRVADKETQTVLGQTLLTASAHKAALAAATPTPVIDYFGTQSGTLSGGHEITFTVKGTPGAQAQLTLGGTDARIALAESRPGEYTGAYTIRSRDRIQESSVATTTLTLGGKTVKVSKALSAKAVQPTLAARQSCDACGVVQSVVVVEVKGEPGYVGAIAGGVAGAVLGNQIGKGDGRTAARILGAVGGAYAGREIEKNINKDKRYDVTVRLHSGTVQTVQHAEDPGLKNGQQVKIVDGKVVAND
;
A
#
# COMPACT_ATOMS: atom_id res chain seq x y z
N MET A 1 7.26 103.45 30.99
CA MET A 1 7.60 102.21 31.71
C MET A 1 6.73 101.11 31.09
N SER A 2 7.19 100.47 29.99
CA SER A 2 7.86 99.15 29.97
C SER A 2 6.96 98.06 30.57
N ILE A 3 6.55 96.96 29.92
CA ILE A 3 7.27 96.05 29.01
C ILE A 3 6.22 95.12 28.32
N ARG A 4 6.49 94.74 27.05
CA ARG A 4 5.86 93.65 26.26
C ARG A 4 5.91 92.29 27.00
N HIS A 5 5.29 91.21 26.53
CA HIS A 5 5.74 89.78 26.60
C HIS A 5 4.52 88.89 26.25
N THR A 6 4.37 88.41 25.01
CA THR A 6 4.89 87.18 24.36
C THR A 6 3.82 86.09 24.21
N PHE A 7 3.69 85.62 22.97
CA PHE A 7 2.97 84.46 22.47
C PHE A 7 3.25 83.17 23.25
N MET A 8 2.24 82.28 23.38
CA MET A 8 2.41 80.86 23.01
C MET A 8 1.07 80.18 22.79
N ALA A 9 0.73 79.91 21.52
CA ALA A 9 -0.36 79.03 21.13
C ALA A 9 0.10 77.58 21.25
N LEU A 10 -0.54 76.78 22.11
CA LEU A 10 -0.29 75.35 22.25
C LEU A 10 -1.41 74.58 21.52
N LEU A 11 -1.17 74.27 20.25
CA LEU A 11 -1.99 73.34 19.46
C LEU A 11 -1.61 71.90 19.88
N LEU A 12 -2.42 71.28 20.75
CA LEU A 12 -2.38 69.83 20.95
C LEU A 12 -3.04 69.14 19.76
N GLY A 13 -2.22 68.59 18.86
CA GLY A 13 -2.68 67.62 17.87
C GLY A 13 -2.89 66.25 18.52
N LEU A 14 -4.15 65.90 18.84
CA LEU A 14 -4.52 64.52 19.14
C LEU A 14 -4.62 63.74 17.82
N ALA A 15 -3.54 63.03 17.46
CA ALA A 15 -3.61 61.98 16.44
C ALA A 15 -4.26 60.74 17.06
N ALA A 16 -5.58 60.59 16.88
CA ALA A 16 -6.29 59.36 17.21
C ALA A 16 -5.89 58.28 16.20
N PHE A 17 -4.92 57.43 16.56
CA PHE A 17 -4.71 56.16 15.87
C PHE A 17 -5.90 55.24 16.19
N ALA A 18 -6.93 55.29 15.35
CA ALA A 18 -7.95 54.26 15.31
C ALA A 18 -7.28 52.96 14.84
N GLY A 19 -6.86 52.12 15.80
CA GLY A 19 -6.44 50.76 15.52
C GLY A 19 -7.60 50.03 14.86
N VAL A 20 -7.47 49.75 13.56
CA VAL A 20 -8.43 48.90 12.85
C VAL A 20 -8.24 47.50 13.44
N ALA A 21 -9.11 47.12 14.38
CA ALA A 21 -9.15 45.76 14.90
C ALA A 21 -9.48 44.82 13.74
N GLN A 22 -8.46 44.16 13.17
CA GLN A 22 -8.66 43.19 12.12
C GLN A 22 -9.50 42.04 12.71
N ALA A 23 -10.70 41.82 12.16
CA ALA A 23 -11.54 40.70 12.53
C ALA A 23 -10.76 39.40 12.28
N GLN A 24 -10.31 38.77 13.36
CA GLN A 24 -9.39 37.65 13.33
C GLN A 24 -10.14 36.37 12.96
N THR A 25 -10.35 36.16 11.66
CA THR A 25 -11.11 35.01 11.11
C THR A 25 -10.52 33.69 11.61
N THR A 26 -11.35 32.88 12.27
CA THR A 26 -11.00 31.48 12.55
C THR A 26 -10.89 30.73 11.22
N PRO A 27 -9.77 30.07 10.94
CA PRO A 27 -9.61 29.34 9.69
C PRO A 27 -10.60 28.17 9.65
N VAL A 28 -11.16 27.91 8.47
CA VAL A 28 -12.11 26.81 8.23
C VAL A 28 -11.63 26.02 7.03
N ILE A 29 -11.66 24.68 7.14
CA ILE A 29 -11.52 23.78 6.00
C ILE A 29 -12.92 23.30 5.63
N ARG A 30 -13.36 23.60 4.41
CA ARG A 30 -14.68 23.21 3.88
C ARG A 30 -14.63 21.85 3.20
N THR A 31 -13.62 21.60 2.38
CA THR A 31 -13.42 20.30 1.73
C THR A 31 -11.95 19.90 1.73
N PHE A 32 -11.70 18.60 1.82
CA PHE A 32 -10.38 18.01 1.64
C PHE A 32 -10.53 16.72 0.84
N THR A 33 -9.87 16.65 -0.31
CA THR A 33 -10.04 15.58 -1.28
C THR A 33 -8.71 15.13 -1.89
N VAL A 34 -8.69 13.92 -2.43
CA VAL A 34 -7.57 13.38 -3.19
C VAL A 34 -8.08 12.82 -4.51
N GLN A 35 -7.28 12.89 -5.57
CA GLN A 35 -7.53 12.10 -6.75
C GLN A 35 -7.19 10.64 -6.46
N GLN A 36 -8.21 9.78 -6.46
CA GLN A 36 -8.03 8.37 -6.18
C GLN A 36 -7.22 7.66 -7.27
N VAL A 37 -6.33 6.76 -6.86
CA VAL A 37 -5.43 6.01 -7.74
C VAL A 37 -5.75 4.52 -7.72
N SER A 38 -5.31 3.78 -8.73
CA SER A 38 -5.52 2.33 -8.79
C SER A 38 -4.55 1.54 -7.92
N GLU A 39 -3.43 2.14 -7.52
CA GLU A 39 -2.35 1.48 -6.78
C GLU A 39 -1.56 2.52 -5.97
N LEU A 40 -0.96 2.10 -4.85
CA LEU A 40 -0.03 2.88 -4.03
C LEU A 40 1.37 2.29 -4.16
N ALA A 41 2.08 2.63 -5.22
CA ALA A 41 3.44 2.17 -5.49
C ALA A 41 4.41 3.37 -5.52
N PRO A 42 5.72 3.15 -5.33
CA PRO A 42 6.70 4.20 -5.58
C PRO A 42 6.54 4.77 -7.00
N GLY A 43 6.54 6.10 -7.10
CA GLY A 43 6.26 6.84 -8.33
C GLY A 43 4.79 7.21 -8.54
N THR A 44 3.85 6.63 -7.78
CA THR A 44 2.44 7.04 -7.82
C THR A 44 2.30 8.49 -7.33
N GLU A 45 1.60 9.31 -8.10
CA GLU A 45 1.30 10.70 -7.73
C GLU A 45 -0.09 10.81 -7.07
N LEU A 46 -0.12 11.35 -5.85
CA LEU A 46 -1.32 11.67 -5.11
C LEU A 46 -1.58 13.18 -5.17
N VAL A 47 -2.65 13.59 -5.85
CA VAL A 47 -3.04 15.00 -5.97
C VAL A 47 -4.09 15.34 -4.94
N PHE A 48 -3.73 16.22 -4.01
CA PHE A 48 -4.62 16.71 -2.95
C PHE A 48 -5.21 18.07 -3.32
N LYS A 49 -6.50 18.23 -3.01
CA LYS A 49 -7.21 19.50 -3.13
C LYS A 49 -7.90 19.83 -1.82
N LEU A 50 -7.75 21.07 -1.38
CA LEU A 50 -8.37 21.58 -0.16
C LEU A 50 -9.07 22.91 -0.45
N ASN A 51 -10.31 23.06 0.00
CA ASN A 51 -11.01 24.34 -0.02
C ASN A 51 -11.17 24.86 1.42
N GLY A 52 -10.79 26.11 1.67
CA GLY A 52 -10.80 26.70 3.01
C GLY A 52 -10.66 28.21 3.04
N THR A 53 -10.35 28.77 4.21
CA THR A 53 -10.08 30.21 4.37
C THR A 53 -8.90 30.64 3.47
N PRO A 54 -9.04 31.66 2.60
CA PRO A 54 -7.98 32.14 1.72
C PRO A 54 -6.75 32.70 2.45
N ALA A 55 -5.66 32.89 1.72
CA ALA A 55 -4.40 33.47 2.18
C ALA A 55 -3.74 32.73 3.37
N GLY A 56 -4.04 31.43 3.51
CA GLY A 56 -3.42 30.54 4.48
C GLY A 56 -2.25 29.72 3.91
N THR A 57 -1.57 29.00 4.80
CA THR A 57 -0.64 27.93 4.44
C THR A 57 -1.33 26.59 4.72
N ALA A 58 -1.47 25.77 3.68
CA ALA A 58 -2.07 24.45 3.78
C ALA A 58 -0.99 23.37 3.69
N THR A 59 -0.96 22.45 4.65
CA THR A 59 -0.05 21.31 4.67
C THR A 59 -0.81 20.01 4.81
N VAL A 60 -0.32 18.94 4.18
CA VAL A 60 -0.87 17.59 4.27
C VAL A 60 0.19 16.64 4.80
N THR A 61 -0.17 15.88 5.82
CA THR A 61 0.64 14.78 6.36
C THR A 61 -0.04 13.46 6.04
N LEU A 62 0.73 12.49 5.55
CA LEU A 62 0.27 11.17 5.15
C LEU A 62 0.98 10.12 6.01
N ASP A 63 0.23 9.29 6.74
CA ASP A 63 0.83 8.26 7.58
C ASP A 63 1.68 7.30 6.73
N GLY A 64 2.95 7.17 7.10
CA GLY A 64 3.94 6.38 6.36
C GLY A 64 4.67 7.14 5.25
N SER A 65 4.38 8.42 5.01
CA SER A 65 5.21 9.27 4.15
C SER A 65 6.43 9.81 4.89
N VAL A 66 7.54 10.02 4.17
CA VAL A 66 8.76 10.62 4.74
C VAL A 66 8.62 12.14 4.93
N HIS A 67 7.81 12.80 4.10
CA HIS A 67 7.64 14.25 4.13
C HIS A 67 6.17 14.66 4.10
N ALA A 68 5.91 15.86 4.63
CA ALA A 68 4.63 16.54 4.47
C ALA A 68 4.58 17.25 3.11
N VAL A 69 3.37 17.44 2.60
CA VAL A 69 3.07 18.12 1.33
C VAL A 69 2.59 19.54 1.64
N THR A 70 3.22 20.55 1.06
CA THR A 70 2.67 21.91 1.07
C THR A 70 1.74 22.08 -0.12
N LEU A 71 0.54 22.59 0.11
CA LEU A 71 -0.42 22.89 -0.96
C LEU A 71 -0.34 24.37 -1.32
N SER A 72 -0.30 24.66 -2.61
CA SER A 72 -0.28 26.02 -3.14
C SER A 72 -1.70 26.54 -3.36
N GLU A 73 -1.96 27.79 -2.96
CA GLU A 73 -3.25 28.45 -3.23
C GLU A 73 -3.33 28.83 -4.72
N THR A 74 -4.19 28.14 -5.49
CA THR A 74 -4.35 28.37 -6.93
C THR A 74 -5.39 29.44 -7.24
N SER A 75 -6.32 29.65 -6.31
CA SER A 75 -7.29 30.75 -6.28
C SER A 75 -7.74 30.95 -4.84
N ALA A 76 -8.35 32.09 -4.52
CA ALA A 76 -8.74 32.43 -3.16
C ALA A 76 -9.48 31.27 -2.45
N GLY A 77 -8.82 30.69 -1.44
CA GLY A 77 -9.34 29.59 -0.63
C GLY A 77 -9.28 28.20 -1.28
N ASN A 78 -8.66 28.04 -2.46
CA ASN A 78 -8.46 26.75 -3.12
C ASN A 78 -6.98 26.39 -3.16
N TYR A 79 -6.63 25.29 -2.53
CA TYR A 79 -5.26 24.80 -2.38
C TYR A 79 -5.08 23.49 -3.15
N THR A 80 -3.97 23.34 -3.86
CA THR A 80 -3.62 22.12 -4.60
C THR A 80 -2.15 21.78 -4.39
N GLY A 81 -1.86 20.49 -4.26
CA GLY A 81 -0.49 19.98 -4.19
C GLY A 81 -0.44 18.52 -4.57
N ALA A 82 0.72 18.07 -5.03
CA ALA A 82 0.96 16.70 -5.44
C ALA A 82 2.06 16.08 -4.57
N TYR A 83 1.92 14.78 -4.31
CA TYR A 83 2.92 13.98 -3.63
C TYR A 83 3.22 12.73 -4.42
N THR A 84 4.46 12.59 -4.86
CA THR A 84 4.95 11.35 -5.47
C THR A 84 5.43 10.42 -4.37
N LEU A 85 4.80 9.24 -4.27
CA LEU A 85 5.22 8.22 -3.31
C LEU A 85 6.67 7.80 -3.58
N GLY A 86 7.52 7.91 -2.55
CA GLY A 86 8.91 7.48 -2.60
C GLY A 86 9.09 6.01 -2.25
N ILE A 87 10.24 5.43 -2.62
CA ILE A 87 10.60 4.04 -2.26
C ILE A 87 10.71 3.79 -0.74
N ARG A 88 10.89 4.87 0.05
CA ARG A 88 10.99 4.82 1.51
C ARG A 88 9.63 5.02 2.19
N ASP A 89 8.62 5.40 1.42
CA ASP A 89 7.28 5.57 1.95
C ASP A 89 6.67 4.19 2.24
N GLN A 90 6.03 4.10 3.40
CA GLN A 90 5.30 2.92 3.87
C GLN A 90 3.79 3.18 3.87
N VAL A 91 3.33 3.98 2.91
CA VAL A 91 1.93 4.36 2.77
C VAL A 91 1.11 3.11 2.42
N LYS A 92 0.07 2.85 3.21
CA LYS A 92 -0.87 1.75 3.04
C LYS A 92 -2.20 2.29 2.53
N PHE A 93 -3.04 1.39 2.01
CA PHE A 93 -4.39 1.76 1.57
C PHE A 93 -5.27 2.33 2.69
N ASN A 94 -4.92 2.04 3.95
CA ASN A 94 -5.59 2.53 5.16
C ASN A 94 -4.77 3.60 5.93
N SER A 95 -3.71 4.16 5.33
CA SER A 95 -2.97 5.27 5.92
C SER A 95 -3.88 6.48 6.14
N VAL A 96 -3.79 7.11 7.31
CA VAL A 96 -4.53 8.34 7.61
C VAL A 96 -3.86 9.51 6.90
N VAL A 97 -4.68 10.41 6.35
CA VAL A 97 -4.21 11.65 5.73
C VAL A 97 -4.83 12.83 6.47
N ARG A 98 -3.99 13.73 6.98
CA ARG A 98 -4.42 14.94 7.67
C ARG A 98 -4.04 16.16 6.87
N ALA A 99 -4.96 17.13 6.79
CA ALA A 99 -4.66 18.46 6.30
C ALA A 99 -4.72 19.46 7.45
N THR A 100 -3.76 20.39 7.48
CA THR A 100 -3.73 21.54 8.37
C THR A 100 -3.81 22.80 7.52
N LEU A 101 -4.70 23.73 7.88
CA LEU A 101 -4.77 25.06 7.29
C LEU A 101 -4.46 26.08 8.38
N ARG A 102 -3.38 26.83 8.20
CA ARG A 102 -2.97 27.92 9.08
C ARG A 102 -3.21 29.26 8.40
N VAL A 103 -3.88 30.18 9.10
CA VAL A 103 -4.10 31.56 8.65
C VAL A 103 -3.67 32.49 9.79
N ALA A 104 -2.63 33.30 9.55
CA ALA A 104 -1.94 34.04 10.60
C ALA A 104 -1.51 33.11 11.77
N ASP A 105 -2.00 33.38 12.99
CA ASP A 105 -1.65 32.64 14.21
C ASP A 105 -2.65 31.54 14.56
N LYS A 106 -3.70 31.34 13.75
CA LYS A 106 -4.72 30.33 13.99
C LYS A 106 -4.56 29.19 13.00
N GLU A 107 -4.86 27.97 13.45
CA GLU A 107 -4.88 26.77 12.61
C GLU A 107 -6.16 25.97 12.80
N THR A 108 -6.50 25.18 11.79
CA THR A 108 -7.54 24.16 11.83
C THR A 108 -7.05 22.92 11.10
N GLN A 109 -7.59 21.76 11.46
CA GLN A 109 -7.20 20.48 10.88
C GLN A 109 -8.42 19.68 10.43
N THR A 110 -8.21 18.76 9.48
CA THR A 110 -9.20 17.74 9.11
C THR A 110 -8.51 16.47 8.65
N VAL A 111 -9.24 15.35 8.68
CA VAL A 111 -8.80 14.06 8.13
C VAL A 111 -9.49 13.85 6.78
N LEU A 112 -8.79 13.24 5.82
CA LEU A 112 -9.36 12.86 4.54
C LEU A 112 -10.52 11.85 4.74
N GLY A 113 -11.72 12.21 4.31
CA GLY A 113 -12.90 11.35 4.44
C GLY A 113 -13.03 10.26 3.36
N GLN A 114 -12.12 10.21 2.39
CA GLN A 114 -12.16 9.30 1.25
C GLN A 114 -10.92 8.40 1.21
N THR A 115 -11.03 7.25 0.53
CA THR A 115 -9.89 6.33 0.34
C THR A 115 -8.89 6.90 -0.66
N LEU A 116 -7.61 6.61 -0.47
CA LEU A 116 -6.56 6.93 -1.46
C LEU A 116 -6.73 6.15 -2.76
N LEU A 117 -7.26 4.93 -2.65
CA LEU A 117 -7.50 4.04 -3.78
C LEU A 117 -8.91 4.23 -4.37
N THR A 118 -9.07 3.91 -5.66
CA THR A 118 -10.39 3.71 -6.27
C THR A 118 -11.14 2.58 -5.57
N ALA A 119 -12.47 2.54 -5.68
CA ALA A 119 -13.29 1.55 -4.99
C ALA A 119 -12.89 0.09 -5.30
N SER A 120 -12.57 -0.22 -6.57
CA SER A 120 -12.13 -1.56 -6.99
C SER A 120 -10.76 -1.92 -6.42
N ALA A 121 -9.80 -1.00 -6.50
CA ALA A 121 -8.47 -1.18 -5.94
C ALA A 121 -8.48 -1.32 -4.42
N HIS A 122 -9.30 -0.53 -3.73
CA HIS A 122 -9.49 -0.64 -2.28
C HIS A 122 -10.07 -2.00 -1.88
N LYS A 123 -11.09 -2.49 -2.61
CA LYS A 123 -11.65 -3.83 -2.39
C LYS A 123 -10.59 -4.93 -2.59
N ALA A 124 -9.77 -4.81 -3.64
CA ALA A 124 -8.68 -5.74 -3.90
C ALA A 124 -7.62 -5.70 -2.78
N ALA A 125 -7.25 -4.50 -2.31
CA ALA A 125 -6.31 -4.31 -1.21
C ALA A 125 -6.82 -4.92 0.10
N LEU A 126 -8.11 -4.75 0.43
CA LEU A 126 -8.75 -5.39 1.58
C LEU A 126 -8.72 -6.93 1.48
N ALA A 127 -9.03 -7.48 0.31
CA ALA A 127 -8.97 -8.92 0.07
C ALA A 127 -7.53 -9.46 0.19
N ALA A 128 -6.55 -8.71 -0.32
CA ALA A 128 -5.13 -9.05 -0.20
C ALA A 128 -4.65 -9.02 1.26
N ALA A 129 -5.08 -8.01 2.02
CA ALA A 129 -4.73 -7.82 3.43
C ALA A 129 -5.39 -8.84 4.38
N THR A 130 -6.44 -9.53 3.94
CA THR A 130 -7.09 -10.60 4.71
C THR A 130 -6.09 -11.75 4.91
N PRO A 131 -5.78 -12.18 6.14
CA PRO A 131 -4.85 -13.28 6.36
C PRO A 131 -5.40 -14.57 5.73
N THR A 132 -4.52 -15.32 5.05
CA THR A 132 -4.89 -16.66 4.55
C THR A 132 -5.09 -17.58 5.76
N PRO A 133 -6.25 -18.25 5.88
CA PRO A 133 -6.47 -19.17 6.99
C PRO A 133 -5.49 -20.34 6.91
N VAL A 134 -5.12 -20.84 8.09
CA VAL A 134 -4.16 -21.92 8.25
C VAL A 134 -4.81 -23.01 9.12
N ILE A 135 -4.47 -24.26 8.82
CA ILE A 135 -4.75 -25.41 9.67
C ILE A 135 -3.39 -25.91 10.19
N ASP A 136 -3.19 -25.84 11.49
CA ASP A 136 -1.97 -26.30 12.18
C ASP A 136 -2.11 -27.73 12.69
N TYR A 137 -3.34 -28.17 12.94
CA TYR A 137 -3.63 -29.50 13.46
C TYR A 137 -4.98 -30.00 12.96
N PHE A 138 -5.03 -31.27 12.56
CA PHE A 138 -6.27 -31.98 12.31
C PHE A 138 -6.21 -33.40 12.90
N GLY A 139 -7.02 -33.63 13.93
CA GLY A 139 -7.15 -34.91 14.63
C GLY A 139 -8.58 -35.44 14.61
N THR A 140 -8.69 -36.75 14.79
CA THR A 140 -9.93 -37.51 14.89
C THR A 140 -9.83 -38.45 16.09
N GLN A 141 -10.93 -38.62 16.82
CA GLN A 141 -11.07 -39.63 17.85
C GLN A 141 -12.32 -40.45 17.56
N SER A 142 -12.17 -41.78 17.45
CA SER A 142 -13.27 -42.70 17.17
C SER A 142 -13.03 -44.04 17.85
N GLY A 143 -14.11 -44.67 18.30
CA GLY A 143 -14.14 -46.09 18.65
C GLY A 143 -14.52 -46.94 17.44
N THR A 144 -15.51 -47.83 17.60
CA THR A 144 -16.06 -48.64 16.52
C THR A 144 -16.66 -47.78 15.40
N LEU A 145 -16.33 -48.07 14.15
CA LEU A 145 -16.88 -47.38 12.97
C LEU A 145 -18.17 -48.05 12.49
N SER A 146 -19.21 -48.02 13.33
CA SER A 146 -20.52 -48.60 13.02
C SER A 146 -21.67 -47.67 13.42
N GLY A 147 -22.87 -47.92 12.89
CA GLY A 147 -24.05 -47.11 13.16
C GLY A 147 -24.26 -46.84 14.65
N GLY A 148 -24.62 -45.59 14.99
CA GLY A 148 -24.83 -45.13 16.36
C GLY A 148 -23.57 -44.73 17.13
N HIS A 149 -22.37 -45.01 16.61
CA HIS A 149 -21.12 -44.58 17.24
C HIS A 149 -20.71 -43.17 16.80
N GLU A 150 -20.00 -42.47 17.66
CA GLU A 150 -19.59 -41.09 17.43
C GLU A 150 -18.12 -41.00 16.99
N ILE A 151 -17.85 -40.10 16.05
CA ILE A 151 -16.51 -39.65 15.67
C ILE A 151 -16.38 -38.19 16.07
N THR A 152 -15.37 -37.87 16.87
CA THR A 152 -15.04 -36.51 17.26
C THR A 152 -13.88 -35.98 16.42
N PHE A 153 -14.00 -34.73 15.99
CA PHE A 153 -13.02 -34.02 15.18
C PHE A 153 -12.48 -32.83 15.96
N THR A 154 -11.17 -32.65 15.91
CA THR A 154 -10.49 -31.48 16.48
C THR A 154 -9.60 -30.86 15.42
N VAL A 155 -9.79 -29.57 15.17
CA VAL A 155 -8.98 -28.80 14.23
C VAL A 155 -8.42 -27.60 14.97
N LYS A 156 -7.12 -27.34 14.82
CA LYS A 156 -6.51 -26.09 15.29
C LYS A 156 -6.01 -25.28 14.10
N GLY A 157 -6.25 -23.98 14.12
CA GLY A 157 -5.93 -23.11 13.00
C GLY A 157 -6.22 -21.64 13.28
N THR A 158 -6.35 -20.84 12.23
CA THR A 158 -6.61 -19.40 12.35
C THR A 158 -7.90 -19.13 13.12
N PRO A 159 -7.87 -18.34 14.21
CA PRO A 159 -9.08 -17.99 14.98
C PRO A 159 -10.12 -17.22 14.16
N GLY A 160 -11.41 -17.40 14.48
CA GLY A 160 -12.54 -16.73 13.84
C GLY A 160 -12.86 -17.20 12.42
N ALA A 161 -12.22 -18.28 11.95
CA ALA A 161 -12.53 -18.90 10.67
C ALA A 161 -13.80 -19.77 10.78
N GLN A 162 -14.53 -19.93 9.68
CA GLN A 162 -15.58 -20.92 9.58
C GLN A 162 -14.97 -22.28 9.27
N ALA A 163 -15.19 -23.27 10.13
CA ALA A 163 -14.66 -24.61 9.97
C ALA A 163 -15.78 -25.60 9.58
N GLN A 164 -15.59 -26.30 8.47
CA GLN A 164 -16.51 -27.33 7.98
C GLN A 164 -15.73 -28.60 7.64
N LEU A 165 -16.32 -29.75 7.94
CA LEU A 165 -15.75 -31.06 7.67
C LEU A 165 -16.67 -31.88 6.77
N THR A 166 -16.07 -32.56 5.80
CA THR A 166 -16.72 -33.61 5.01
C THR A 166 -16.06 -34.93 5.30
N LEU A 167 -16.84 -36.02 5.28
CA LEU A 167 -16.37 -37.36 5.58
C LEU A 167 -16.71 -38.33 4.45
N GLY A 168 -15.69 -38.96 3.87
CA GLY A 168 -15.83 -39.96 2.83
C GLY A 168 -16.70 -41.14 3.29
N GLY A 169 -17.65 -41.53 2.45
CA GLY A 169 -18.66 -42.54 2.81
C GLY A 169 -19.95 -41.95 3.42
N THR A 170 -20.06 -40.62 3.52
CA THR A 170 -21.26 -39.90 3.98
C THR A 170 -21.62 -38.75 3.04
N ASP A 171 -22.85 -38.27 3.13
CA ASP A 171 -23.32 -37.01 2.53
C ASP A 171 -23.24 -35.82 3.52
N ALA A 172 -22.69 -36.05 4.71
CA ALA A 172 -22.72 -35.10 5.81
C ALA A 172 -21.73 -33.95 5.59
N ARG A 173 -22.20 -32.73 5.90
CA ARG A 173 -21.36 -31.55 6.10
C ARG A 173 -21.44 -31.17 7.56
N ILE A 174 -20.35 -31.40 8.29
CA ILE A 174 -20.28 -31.22 9.73
C ILE A 174 -19.68 -29.84 9.99
N ALA A 175 -20.44 -28.95 10.62
CA ALA A 175 -19.90 -27.68 11.10
C ALA A 175 -19.07 -27.94 12.36
N LEU A 176 -17.86 -27.38 12.42
CA LEU A 176 -17.03 -27.43 13.62
C LEU A 176 -17.17 -26.09 14.35
N ALA A 177 -17.53 -26.14 15.63
CA ALA A 177 -17.68 -24.95 16.45
C ALA A 177 -16.33 -24.53 17.04
N GLU A 178 -16.03 -23.23 17.01
CA GLU A 178 -14.86 -22.67 17.68
C GLU A 178 -15.11 -22.64 19.21
N SER A 179 -14.51 -23.58 19.92
CA SER A 179 -14.65 -23.72 21.38
C SER A 179 -13.71 -22.78 22.13
N ARG A 180 -12.55 -22.48 21.54
CA ARG A 180 -11.57 -21.48 21.95
C ARG A 180 -11.01 -20.81 20.71
N PRO A 181 -10.47 -19.58 20.80
CA PRO A 181 -9.80 -18.95 19.67
C PRO A 181 -8.81 -19.89 18.99
N GLY A 182 -9.11 -20.27 17.74
CA GLY A 182 -8.31 -21.17 16.91
C GLY A 182 -8.49 -22.67 17.17
N GLU A 183 -9.39 -23.10 18.06
CA GLU A 183 -9.67 -24.51 18.34
C GLU A 183 -11.13 -24.87 18.02
N TYR A 184 -11.30 -25.69 16.99
CA TYR A 184 -12.58 -26.07 16.42
C TYR A 184 -12.89 -27.53 16.73
N THR A 185 -14.09 -27.79 17.24
CA THR A 185 -14.54 -29.13 17.61
C THR A 185 -15.91 -29.43 17.01
N GLY A 186 -16.10 -30.67 16.59
CA GLY A 186 -17.40 -31.16 16.17
C GLY A 186 -17.45 -32.67 16.24
N ALA A 187 -18.65 -33.22 16.26
CA ALA A 187 -18.87 -34.65 16.33
C ALA A 187 -19.86 -35.11 15.27
N TYR A 188 -19.76 -36.37 14.88
CA TYR A 188 -20.66 -37.01 13.94
C TYR A 188 -21.06 -38.40 14.42
N THR A 189 -22.36 -38.61 14.60
CA THR A 189 -22.93 -39.93 14.85
C THR A 189 -23.11 -40.67 13.53
N ILE A 190 -22.44 -41.81 13.38
CA ILE A 190 -22.49 -42.65 12.18
C ILE A 190 -23.92 -43.15 11.97
N ARG A 191 -24.48 -42.91 10.78
CA ARG A 191 -25.81 -43.37 10.40
C ARG A 191 -25.72 -44.78 9.83
N SER A 192 -26.80 -45.56 9.94
CA SER A 192 -26.84 -46.94 9.41
C SER A 192 -26.64 -47.03 7.88
N ARG A 193 -26.85 -45.93 7.15
CA ARG A 193 -26.63 -45.85 5.69
C ARG A 193 -25.21 -45.43 5.29
N ASP A 194 -24.41 -44.98 6.25
CA ASP A 194 -23.08 -44.49 5.98
C ASP A 194 -22.14 -45.66 5.66
N ARG A 195 -21.21 -45.44 4.74
CA ARG A 195 -20.20 -46.42 4.34
C ARG A 195 -18.82 -45.93 4.80
N ILE A 196 -18.67 -45.75 6.12
CA ILE A 196 -17.42 -45.29 6.73
C ILE A 196 -16.51 -46.48 6.98
N GLN A 197 -15.25 -46.35 6.58
CA GLN A 197 -14.18 -47.30 6.84
C GLN A 197 -13.00 -46.56 7.48
N GLU A 198 -12.03 -47.30 8.02
CA GLU A 198 -10.80 -46.71 8.55
C GLU A 198 -10.02 -45.88 7.51
N SER A 199 -10.09 -46.29 6.24
CA SER A 199 -9.51 -45.59 5.09
C SER A 199 -10.35 -44.40 4.60
N SER A 200 -11.56 -44.18 5.14
CA SER A 200 -12.39 -43.04 4.77
C SER A 200 -11.64 -41.74 5.04
N VAL A 201 -11.67 -40.85 4.05
CA VAL A 201 -10.97 -39.56 4.13
C VAL A 201 -11.90 -38.52 4.76
N ALA A 202 -11.48 -37.95 5.88
CA ALA A 202 -12.06 -36.74 6.44
C ALA A 202 -11.32 -35.54 5.85
N THR A 203 -12.05 -34.53 5.37
CA THR A 203 -11.48 -33.28 4.84
C THR A 203 -12.06 -32.13 5.62
N THR A 204 -11.20 -31.38 6.32
CA THR A 204 -11.59 -30.13 6.97
C THR A 204 -11.26 -28.95 6.07
N THR A 205 -12.14 -27.97 6.04
CA THR A 205 -12.00 -26.70 5.33
C THR A 205 -12.14 -25.57 6.35
N LEU A 206 -11.12 -24.71 6.43
CA LEU A 206 -11.20 -23.44 7.16
C LEU A 206 -11.36 -22.30 6.17
N THR A 207 -12.36 -21.45 6.41
CA THR A 207 -12.68 -20.29 5.55
C THR A 207 -12.61 -18.99 6.36
N LEU A 208 -11.82 -18.02 5.92
CA LEU A 208 -11.73 -16.70 6.53
C LEU A 208 -11.65 -15.62 5.44
N GLY A 209 -12.56 -14.64 5.49
CA GLY A 209 -12.63 -13.54 4.53
C GLY A 209 -12.60 -13.98 3.05
N GLY A 210 -13.30 -15.08 2.73
CA GLY A 210 -13.38 -15.66 1.38
C GLY A 210 -12.19 -16.53 0.96
N LYS A 211 -11.09 -16.56 1.73
CA LYS A 211 -9.97 -17.47 1.51
C LYS A 211 -10.25 -18.81 2.19
N THR A 212 -9.86 -19.91 1.57
CA THR A 212 -10.08 -21.27 2.10
C THR A 212 -8.80 -22.08 2.15
N VAL A 213 -8.60 -22.85 3.20
CA VAL A 213 -7.56 -23.88 3.29
C VAL A 213 -8.21 -25.23 3.58
N LYS A 214 -7.68 -26.30 2.98
CA LYS A 214 -8.19 -27.67 3.15
C LYS A 214 -7.08 -28.60 3.59
N VAL A 215 -7.40 -29.49 4.52
CA VAL A 215 -6.53 -30.59 4.92
C VAL A 215 -7.36 -31.86 4.99
N SER A 216 -6.79 -32.93 4.43
CA SER A 216 -7.43 -34.25 4.38
C SER A 216 -6.58 -35.27 5.11
N LYS A 217 -7.22 -36.20 5.80
CA LYS A 217 -6.59 -37.39 6.39
C LYS A 217 -7.53 -38.59 6.33
N ALA A 218 -6.99 -39.80 6.26
CA ALA A 218 -7.76 -41.01 6.55
C ALA A 218 -8.14 -41.03 8.04
N LEU A 219 -9.27 -41.64 8.41
CA LEU A 219 -9.66 -41.79 9.82
C LEU A 219 -8.61 -42.57 10.62
N SER A 220 -8.01 -43.60 10.03
CA SER A 220 -6.94 -44.41 10.63
C SER A 220 -5.59 -43.70 10.77
N ALA A 221 -5.38 -42.62 10.02
CA ALA A 221 -4.12 -41.88 10.11
C ALA A 221 -4.01 -41.17 11.47
N LYS A 222 -2.78 -41.03 11.99
CA LYS A 222 -2.51 -40.14 13.12
C LYS A 222 -2.94 -38.69 12.79
N ALA A 223 -3.11 -37.89 13.83
CA ALA A 223 -3.38 -36.48 13.66
C ALA A 223 -2.31 -35.84 12.76
N VAL A 224 -2.76 -35.03 11.81
CA VAL A 224 -1.87 -34.35 10.87
C VAL A 224 -1.56 -32.97 11.43
N GLN A 225 -0.28 -32.64 11.49
CA GLN A 225 0.20 -31.28 11.70
C GLN A 225 0.84 -30.85 10.39
N PRO A 226 0.15 -30.06 9.55
CA PRO A 226 0.77 -29.49 8.36
C PRO A 226 1.84 -28.50 8.83
N THR A 227 3.05 -28.99 9.06
CA THR A 227 4.22 -28.14 9.38
C THR A 227 4.38 -27.11 8.27
N LEU A 228 4.91 -25.94 8.62
CA LEU A 228 5.28 -24.89 7.66
C LEU A 228 6.11 -25.41 6.46
N ALA A 229 6.75 -26.57 6.58
CA ALA A 229 7.44 -27.25 5.48
C ALA A 229 6.53 -27.66 4.29
N ALA A 230 5.23 -27.89 4.52
CA ALA A 230 4.26 -28.05 3.41
C ALA A 230 3.68 -26.69 2.93
N ARG A 231 4.03 -25.58 3.60
CA ARG A 231 3.59 -24.21 3.27
C ARG A 231 4.53 -23.49 2.30
N GLN A 232 5.70 -24.06 2.02
CA GLN A 232 6.55 -23.64 0.91
C GLN A 232 6.35 -24.64 -0.24
N SER A 233 5.26 -24.53 -1.00
CA SER A 233 5.23 -25.18 -2.32
C SER A 233 6.03 -24.40 -3.36
N CYS A 234 6.94 -23.51 -2.93
CA CYS A 234 7.97 -22.85 -3.72
C CYS A 234 8.83 -21.94 -2.82
N ASP A 235 9.95 -22.44 -2.28
CA ASP A 235 10.95 -21.63 -1.55
C ASP A 235 11.45 -20.43 -2.37
N ALA A 236 11.40 -20.58 -3.68
CA ALA A 236 11.83 -19.64 -4.68
C ALA A 236 10.71 -18.70 -5.16
N CYS A 237 9.53 -18.72 -4.53
CA CYS A 237 8.43 -17.87 -4.93
C CYS A 237 8.47 -16.54 -4.20
N GLY A 238 8.06 -15.48 -4.89
CA GLY A 238 8.03 -14.14 -4.36
C GLY A 238 7.18 -13.20 -5.20
N VAL A 239 7.32 -11.91 -4.91
CA VAL A 239 6.70 -10.83 -5.66
C VAL A 239 7.78 -9.93 -6.23
N VAL A 240 7.58 -9.45 -7.46
CA VAL A 240 8.48 -8.48 -8.08
C VAL A 240 8.35 -7.15 -7.33
N GLN A 241 9.44 -6.72 -6.70
CA GLN A 241 9.51 -5.44 -5.99
C GLN A 241 9.88 -4.30 -6.94
N SER A 242 10.79 -4.54 -7.88
CA SER A 242 11.21 -3.58 -8.90
C SER A 242 11.81 -4.26 -10.12
N VAL A 243 11.56 -3.70 -11.30
CA VAL A 243 12.29 -4.02 -12.54
C VAL A 243 13.04 -2.76 -12.98
N VAL A 244 14.37 -2.83 -13.04
CA VAL A 244 15.23 -1.71 -13.44
C VAL A 244 16.01 -2.08 -14.70
N VAL A 245 16.04 -1.18 -15.68
CA VAL A 245 16.89 -1.34 -16.88
C VAL A 245 18.23 -0.67 -16.61
N VAL A 246 19.31 -1.42 -16.77
CA VAL A 246 20.70 -0.99 -16.60
C VAL A 246 21.38 -1.04 -17.97
N GLU A 247 21.86 0.11 -18.45
CA GLU A 247 22.68 0.15 -19.67
C GLU A 247 24.14 -0.15 -19.30
N VAL A 248 24.69 -1.26 -19.82
CA VAL A 248 26.07 -1.67 -19.56
C VAL A 248 26.94 -1.17 -20.72
N LYS A 249 27.56 0.00 -20.55
CA LYS A 249 28.62 0.45 -21.47
C LYS A 249 29.95 -0.22 -21.09
N GLY A 250 30.63 -0.82 -22.08
CA GLY A 250 31.98 -1.37 -21.91
C GLY A 250 33.00 -0.33 -21.40
N GLU A 251 33.92 -0.82 -20.56
CA GLU A 251 35.00 -0.13 -19.81
C GLU A 251 35.91 0.87 -20.57
N PRO A 252 36.82 1.62 -19.88
CA PRO A 252 36.89 1.98 -18.45
C PRO A 252 36.97 3.51 -18.24
N GLY A 253 36.31 4.00 -17.19
CA GLY A 253 36.52 5.37 -16.69
C GLY A 253 35.26 6.22 -16.69
N TYR A 254 34.99 6.79 -15.52
CA TYR A 254 33.94 7.76 -15.20
C TYR A 254 32.48 7.26 -15.10
N VAL A 255 32.04 7.25 -13.84
CA VAL A 255 30.71 7.61 -13.31
C VAL A 255 29.51 6.98 -14.02
N GLY A 256 28.99 5.91 -13.41
CA GLY A 256 27.73 5.27 -13.79
C GLY A 256 26.55 6.24 -13.68
N ALA A 257 25.97 6.59 -14.82
CA ALA A 257 24.66 7.20 -14.90
C ALA A 257 23.60 6.12 -14.68
N ILE A 258 22.80 6.27 -13.62
CA ILE A 258 21.56 5.50 -13.45
C ILE A 258 20.56 6.05 -14.47
N ALA A 259 20.38 5.35 -15.58
CA ALA A 259 19.29 5.59 -16.51
C ALA A 259 18.08 4.74 -16.05
N GLY A 260 17.31 5.26 -15.10
CA GLY A 260 16.15 4.56 -14.55
C GLY A 260 15.23 5.47 -13.77
N GLY A 261 14.37 6.20 -14.50
CA GLY A 261 13.06 6.62 -13.99
C GLY A 261 13.02 7.59 -12.79
N VAL A 262 13.79 8.68 -12.80
CA VAL A 262 13.41 9.95 -12.15
C VAL A 262 14.00 11.07 -13.00
N ALA A 263 13.17 11.84 -13.70
CA ALA A 263 13.60 13.13 -14.23
C ALA A 263 13.66 14.11 -13.05
N GLY A 264 14.70 13.97 -12.23
CA GLY A 264 15.01 14.89 -11.14
C GLY A 264 15.84 16.03 -11.71
N ALA A 265 15.25 17.22 -11.78
CA ALA A 265 15.99 18.45 -11.97
C ALA A 265 16.92 18.65 -10.77
N VAL A 266 18.21 18.38 -10.96
CA VAL A 266 19.24 18.75 -9.99
C VAL A 266 19.51 20.24 -10.14
N LEU A 267 19.32 20.97 -9.04
CA LEU A 267 19.81 22.32 -8.83
C LEU A 267 21.35 22.31 -8.87
N GLY A 268 21.93 22.99 -9.85
CA GLY A 268 23.35 23.35 -9.88
C GLY A 268 23.49 24.87 -9.81
N ASN A 269 23.91 25.38 -8.65
CA ASN A 269 24.10 26.80 -8.39
C ASN A 269 25.56 27.20 -8.72
N GLN A 270 25.71 28.35 -9.39
CA GLN A 270 26.90 29.22 -9.51
C GLN A 270 28.12 28.75 -10.31
N ILE A 271 28.37 29.45 -11.44
CA ILE A 271 29.48 30.42 -11.60
C ILE A 271 29.08 31.39 -12.72
N GLY A 272 29.16 32.70 -12.43
CA GLY A 272 28.95 33.75 -13.42
C GLY A 272 28.89 35.13 -12.76
N LYS A 273 30.04 35.67 -12.37
CA LYS A 273 30.18 37.13 -12.20
C LYS A 273 30.11 37.73 -13.60
N GLY A 274 29.00 38.37 -13.95
CA GLY A 274 28.86 39.05 -15.23
C GLY A 274 27.45 39.56 -15.43
N ASP A 275 27.33 40.87 -15.59
CA ASP A 275 26.10 41.57 -15.93
C ASP A 275 25.48 41.04 -17.23
N GLY A 276 24.18 40.75 -17.23
CA GLY A 276 23.45 40.61 -18.49
C GLY A 276 22.21 39.70 -18.47
N ARG A 277 21.04 40.31 -18.23
CA ARG A 277 19.68 39.91 -18.66
C ARG A 277 19.23 38.47 -18.38
N THR A 278 18.46 38.34 -17.30
CA THR A 278 17.57 37.21 -17.03
C THR A 278 16.38 37.21 -18.01
N ALA A 279 16.30 36.18 -18.85
CA ALA A 279 15.07 35.77 -19.51
C ALA A 279 14.78 34.32 -19.09
N ALA A 280 13.88 34.15 -18.13
CA ALA A 280 13.39 32.83 -17.73
C ALA A 280 12.38 32.33 -18.77
N ARG A 281 12.72 31.25 -19.48
CA ARG A 281 11.74 30.46 -20.25
C ARG A 281 11.20 29.37 -19.32
N ILE A 282 9.95 29.52 -18.90
CA ILE A 282 9.14 28.46 -18.33
C ILE A 282 8.34 27.84 -19.48
N LEU A 283 8.59 26.58 -19.78
CA LEU A 283 7.69 25.76 -20.60
C LEU A 283 7.24 24.58 -19.74
N GLY A 284 5.93 24.54 -19.46
CA GLY A 284 5.28 23.44 -18.77
C GLY A 284 5.16 22.21 -19.67
N ALA A 285 5.20 21.02 -19.05
CA ALA A 285 4.91 19.77 -19.72
C ALA A 285 3.59 19.21 -19.18
N VAL A 286 2.56 19.32 -20.02
CA VAL A 286 1.26 18.64 -19.91
C VAL A 286 1.30 17.42 -20.83
N GLY A 287 0.94 16.25 -20.30
CA GLY A 287 0.20 15.22 -21.04
C GLY A 287 0.97 14.25 -21.96
N GLY A 288 1.00 12.98 -21.55
CA GLY A 288 0.53 11.82 -22.33
C GLY A 288 1.28 11.39 -23.60
N ALA A 289 1.78 10.16 -23.59
CA ALA A 289 2.05 9.42 -24.82
C ALA A 289 1.42 8.02 -24.76
N TYR A 290 0.32 7.85 -25.50
CA TYR A 290 0.00 6.60 -26.18
C TYR A 290 0.83 6.56 -27.47
N ALA A 291 1.59 5.49 -27.70
CA ALA A 291 2.09 5.12 -29.02
C ALA A 291 2.19 3.60 -29.11
N GLY A 292 1.66 3.08 -30.21
CA GLY A 292 1.49 1.66 -30.49
C GLY A 292 2.75 0.95 -30.99
N ARG A 293 2.51 -0.30 -31.35
CA ARG A 293 3.42 -1.40 -31.71
C ARG A 293 4.43 -1.08 -32.82
N GLU A 294 5.45 -1.94 -32.85
CA GLU A 294 6.44 -2.18 -33.90
C GLU A 294 7.76 -1.40 -33.81
N ILE A 295 8.64 -1.81 -32.88
CA ILE A 295 10.09 -1.75 -33.08
C ILE A 295 10.67 -3.06 -32.55
N GLU A 296 10.69 -4.08 -33.40
CA GLU A 296 11.50 -5.26 -33.18
C GLU A 296 12.80 -5.15 -34.01
N LYS A 297 13.90 -5.58 -33.37
CA LYS A 297 15.24 -5.91 -33.90
C LYS A 297 16.36 -4.87 -33.67
N ASN A 298 17.34 -5.32 -32.88
CA ASN A 298 18.73 -4.83 -32.73
C ASN A 298 19.06 -3.67 -31.77
N ILE A 299 18.48 -3.62 -30.56
CA ILE A 299 19.00 -2.76 -29.46
C ILE A 299 19.44 -3.59 -28.21
N ASN A 300 19.24 -4.91 -28.19
CA ASN A 300 19.42 -5.72 -26.97
C ASN A 300 20.86 -6.08 -26.57
N LYS A 301 21.91 -5.46 -27.14
CA LYS A 301 23.29 -5.81 -26.74
C LYS A 301 23.83 -5.03 -25.55
N ASP A 302 23.22 -3.89 -25.21
CA ASP A 302 23.75 -2.97 -24.19
C ASP A 302 22.80 -2.78 -22.99
N LYS A 303 21.69 -3.52 -22.92
CA LYS A 303 20.67 -3.40 -21.86
C LYS A 303 20.61 -4.66 -21.00
N ARG A 304 20.57 -4.48 -19.69
CA ARG A 304 20.40 -5.51 -18.67
C ARG A 304 19.18 -5.17 -17.82
N TYR A 305 18.40 -6.16 -17.42
CA TYR A 305 17.22 -5.98 -16.59
C TYR A 305 17.49 -6.57 -15.21
N ASP A 306 17.56 -5.73 -14.19
CA ASP A 306 17.70 -6.15 -12.81
C ASP A 306 16.29 -6.26 -12.19
N VAL A 307 15.85 -7.50 -11.96
CA VAL A 307 14.56 -7.82 -11.36
C VAL A 307 14.78 -8.14 -9.89
N THR A 308 14.29 -7.28 -8.99
CA THR A 308 14.35 -7.52 -7.56
C THR A 308 13.07 -8.21 -7.11
N VAL A 309 13.22 -9.40 -6.56
CA VAL A 309 12.13 -10.24 -6.07
C VAL A 309 12.20 -10.33 -4.56
N ARG A 310 11.11 -10.03 -3.88
CA ARG A 310 10.97 -10.34 -2.46
C ARG A 310 10.31 -11.71 -2.33
N LEU A 311 11.10 -12.70 -1.91
CA LEU A 311 10.63 -14.05 -1.65
C LEU A 311 9.66 -14.07 -0.48
N HIS A 312 8.78 -15.07 -0.45
CA HIS A 312 7.86 -15.28 0.67
C HIS A 312 8.59 -15.55 1.99
N SER A 313 9.83 -16.06 1.91
CA SER A 313 10.74 -16.20 3.06
C SER A 313 11.20 -14.86 3.65
N GLY A 314 10.94 -13.73 2.97
CA GLY A 314 11.40 -12.40 3.35
C GLY A 314 12.74 -12.01 2.73
N THR A 315 13.47 -12.98 2.15
CA THR A 315 14.72 -12.73 1.42
C THR A 315 14.44 -11.91 0.16
N VAL A 316 15.25 -10.87 -0.07
CA VAL A 316 15.23 -10.10 -1.31
C VAL A 316 16.35 -10.59 -2.22
N GLN A 317 16.02 -10.96 -3.44
CA GLN A 317 16.98 -11.45 -4.43
C GLN A 317 16.85 -10.64 -5.72
N THR A 318 17.97 -10.13 -6.22
CA THR A 318 18.04 -9.48 -7.53
C THR A 318 18.54 -10.49 -8.56
N VAL A 319 17.75 -10.69 -9.61
CA VAL A 319 18.06 -11.59 -10.72
C VAL A 319 18.17 -10.76 -11.98
N GLN A 320 19.23 -11.02 -12.75
CA GLN A 320 19.58 -10.18 -13.88
C GLN A 320 19.28 -10.90 -15.19
N HIS A 321 18.55 -10.23 -16.09
CA HIS A 321 18.14 -10.75 -17.39
C HIS A 321 18.76 -9.93 -18.52
N ALA A 322 19.20 -10.59 -19.59
CA ALA A 322 19.72 -9.91 -20.79
C ALA A 322 18.60 -9.37 -21.70
N GLU A 323 17.39 -9.90 -21.56
CA GLU A 323 16.20 -9.53 -22.35
C GLU A 323 15.07 -9.13 -21.39
N ASP A 324 14.10 -8.36 -21.87
CA ASP A 324 12.94 -7.94 -21.08
C ASP A 324 12.14 -9.19 -20.64
N PRO A 325 12.04 -9.47 -19.33
CA PRO A 325 11.33 -10.64 -18.84
C PRO A 325 9.80 -10.49 -18.92
N GLY A 326 9.27 -9.33 -19.34
CA GLY A 326 7.82 -9.06 -19.42
C GLY A 326 7.13 -8.98 -18.06
N LEU A 327 7.90 -8.87 -16.98
CA LEU A 327 7.43 -8.88 -15.60
C LEU A 327 7.10 -7.46 -15.13
N LYS A 328 6.05 -7.33 -14.31
CA LYS A 328 5.63 -6.05 -13.72
C LYS A 328 5.84 -6.04 -12.21
N ASN A 329 6.02 -4.86 -11.64
CA ASN A 329 6.02 -4.69 -10.19
C ASN A 329 4.71 -5.24 -9.60
N GLY A 330 4.80 -5.95 -8.48
CA GLY A 330 3.68 -6.63 -7.83
C GLY A 330 3.30 -7.99 -8.43
N GLN A 331 3.89 -8.40 -9.56
CA GLN A 331 3.59 -9.70 -10.18
C GLN A 331 4.13 -10.86 -9.32
N GLN A 332 3.32 -11.93 -9.19
CA GLN A 332 3.75 -13.15 -8.55
C GLN A 332 4.71 -13.91 -9.46
N VAL A 333 5.84 -14.30 -8.90
CA VAL A 333 6.92 -14.92 -9.65
C VAL A 333 7.55 -16.05 -8.86
N LYS A 334 8.21 -16.96 -9.59
CA LYS A 334 9.05 -18.00 -9.02
C LYS A 334 10.43 -17.94 -9.65
N ILE A 335 11.45 -18.20 -8.86
CA ILE A 335 12.82 -18.33 -9.35
C ILE A 335 13.06 -19.80 -9.68
N VAL A 336 13.34 -20.08 -10.96
CA VAL A 336 13.67 -21.43 -11.45
C VAL A 336 15.02 -21.33 -12.14
N ASP A 337 16.00 -22.11 -11.69
CA ASP A 337 17.37 -22.12 -12.24
C ASP A 337 18.04 -20.74 -12.33
N GLY A 338 17.81 -19.89 -11.33
CA GLY A 338 18.38 -18.53 -11.28
C GLY A 338 17.70 -17.53 -12.23
N LYS A 339 16.55 -17.86 -12.81
CA LYS A 339 15.72 -16.96 -13.64
C LYS A 339 14.38 -16.70 -12.99
N VAL A 340 13.90 -15.46 -13.10
CA VAL A 340 12.55 -15.11 -12.63
C VAL A 340 11.54 -15.44 -13.72
N VAL A 341 10.53 -16.23 -13.39
CA VAL A 341 9.41 -16.54 -14.29
C VAL A 341 8.08 -16.22 -13.61
N ALA A 342 7.07 -15.88 -14.40
CA ALA A 342 5.71 -15.67 -13.89
C ALA A 342 5.20 -16.94 -13.18
N ASN A 343 4.51 -16.75 -12.07
CA ASN A 343 3.85 -17.82 -11.32
C ASN A 343 2.35 -17.56 -11.38
N ASP A 344 1.72 -18.04 -12.45
CA ASP A 344 0.28 -17.93 -12.72
C ASP A 344 -0.56 -18.87 -11.84
#